data_AF-A0A174NRS3-F1
#
_entry.id   AF-A0A174NRS3-F1
#
_cell.length_a   1.000
_cell.length_b   1.000
_cell.length_c   1.000
_cell.angle_alpha   90.00
_cell.angle_beta   90.00
_cell.angle_gamma   90.00
#
_symmetry.space_group_name_H-M   'P 1'
#
loop_
_entity.id
_entity.type
_entity.pdbx_description
1 polymer ?
#
loop_
_entity_poly.entity_id
_entity_poly.type
_entity_poly.pdbx_seq_one_letter_code
_entity_poly.pdbx_strand_id
1 'polypeptide(L)'
;MMNEELYEKLEQELEKNHVEEDVEDVLLDLAENIAERGIMDKEVIFKQSYGRTEVHGCGVCAEEDGETSVLIKWIRVGKKEFEIDDYFL
;
A
#
# COMPACT_ATOMS: atom_id res chain seq x y z
N MET A 1 8.49 9.20 3.89
CA MET A 1 9.61 8.30 3.56
C MET A 1 9.71 7.19 4.58
N MET A 2 9.31 6.00 4.14
CA MET A 2 9.39 4.75 4.87
C MET A 2 10.80 4.52 5.43
N ASN A 3 10.88 4.10 6.70
CA ASN A 3 12.18 3.81 7.33
C ASN A 3 12.61 2.36 7.08
N GLU A 4 13.92 2.10 7.17
CA GLU A 4 14.53 0.79 6.90
C GLU A 4 13.94 -0.32 7.79
N GLU A 5 13.67 -0.05 9.07
CA GLU A 5 13.08 -1.02 9.99
C GLU A 5 11.66 -1.45 9.57
N LEU A 6 10.86 -0.51 9.08
CA LEU A 6 9.51 -0.78 8.57
C LEU A 6 9.57 -1.57 7.26
N TYR A 7 10.50 -1.21 6.37
CA TYR A 7 10.75 -1.94 5.13
C TYR A 7 11.09 -3.42 5.42
N GLU A 8 12.08 -3.69 6.25
CA GLU A 8 12.49 -5.06 6.59
C GLU A 8 11.35 -5.86 7.23
N LYS A 9 10.54 -5.23 8.09
CA LYS A 9 9.39 -5.91 8.72
C LYS A 9 8.29 -6.24 7.72
N LEU A 10 8.06 -5.37 6.75
CA LEU A 10 7.10 -5.59 5.67
C LEU A 10 7.57 -6.71 4.76
N GLU A 11 8.81 -6.64 4.29
CA GLU A 11 9.46 -7.67 3.47
C GLU A 11 9.34 -9.05 4.12
N GLN A 12 9.74 -9.19 5.39
CA GLN A 12 9.63 -10.44 6.12
C GLN A 12 8.18 -10.95 6.25
N GLU A 13 7.20 -10.06 6.41
CA GLU A 13 5.80 -10.49 6.52
C GLU A 13 5.20 -10.83 5.15
N LEU A 14 5.58 -10.14 4.08
CA LEU A 14 5.21 -10.48 2.71
C LEU A 14 5.75 -11.86 2.33
N GLU A 15 7.05 -12.11 2.51
CA GLU A 15 7.68 -13.41 2.24
C GLU A 15 7.01 -14.55 3.04
N LYS A 16 6.75 -14.31 4.34
CA LYS A 16 6.09 -15.28 5.20
C LYS A 16 4.67 -15.60 4.76
N ASN A 17 4.00 -14.66 4.09
CA ASN A 17 2.69 -14.88 3.49
C ASN A 17 2.79 -15.25 2.00
N HIS A 18 3.95 -15.66 1.50
CA HIS A 18 4.16 -16.11 0.11
C HIS A 18 3.79 -15.06 -0.94
N VAL A 19 4.03 -13.78 -0.65
CA VAL A 19 4.05 -12.71 -1.65
C VAL A 19 5.47 -12.71 -2.24
N GLU A 20 5.58 -12.78 -3.57
CA GLU A 20 6.87 -12.86 -4.29
C GLU A 20 7.37 -11.48 -4.73
N GLU A 21 6.48 -10.50 -4.71
CA GLU A 21 6.68 -9.12 -5.08
C GLU A 21 7.39 -8.34 -3.97
N ASP A 22 8.28 -7.41 -4.37
CA ASP A 22 9.03 -6.57 -3.44
C ASP A 22 8.09 -5.55 -2.75
N VAL A 23 8.53 -5.01 -1.60
CA VAL A 23 7.73 -4.03 -0.84
C VAL A 23 7.35 -2.82 -1.69
N GLU A 24 8.27 -2.35 -2.54
CA GLU A 24 8.06 -1.21 -3.44
C GLU A 24 6.98 -1.51 -4.48
N ASP A 25 7.07 -2.66 -5.16
CA ASP A 25 6.08 -3.10 -6.16
C ASP A 25 4.70 -3.25 -5.53
N VAL A 26 4.63 -3.87 -4.34
CA VAL A 26 3.37 -4.00 -3.60
C VAL A 26 2.78 -2.63 -3.31
N LEU A 27 3.54 -1.69 -2.76
CA LEU A 27 3.01 -0.37 -2.41
C LEU A 27 2.60 0.45 -3.64
N LEU A 28 3.34 0.36 -4.74
CA LEU A 28 2.99 1.01 -6.01
C LEU A 28 1.69 0.44 -6.60
N ASP A 29 1.56 -0.89 -6.69
CA ASP A 29 0.32 -1.55 -7.15
C ASP A 29 -0.90 -1.11 -6.32
N LEU A 30 -0.72 -1.00 -5.01
CA LEU A 30 -1.77 -0.55 -4.09
C LEU A 30 -2.15 0.92 -4.33
N ALA A 31 -1.16 1.78 -4.55
CA ALA A 31 -1.37 3.18 -4.87
C ALA A 31 -2.13 3.34 -6.19
N GLU A 32 -1.71 2.62 -7.24
CA GLU A 32 -2.38 2.60 -8.54
C GLU A 32 -3.85 2.15 -8.40
N ASN A 33 -4.12 1.10 -7.62
CA ASN A 33 -5.50 0.65 -7.37
C ASN A 33 -6.38 1.74 -6.74
N ILE A 34 -5.82 2.54 -5.82
CA ILE A 34 -6.56 3.66 -5.21
C ILE A 34 -6.78 4.78 -6.23
N ALA A 35 -5.74 5.15 -6.98
CA ALA A 35 -5.81 6.19 -8.00
C ALA A 35 -6.84 5.85 -9.08
N GLU A 36 -6.88 4.60 -9.55
CA GLU A 36 -7.86 4.11 -10.53
C GLU A 36 -9.31 4.23 -10.07
N ARG A 37 -9.57 4.18 -8.75
CA ARG A 37 -10.92 4.39 -8.21
C ARG A 37 -11.38 5.84 -8.32
N GLY A 38 -10.44 6.79 -8.42
CA GLY A 38 -10.73 8.22 -8.62
C GLY A 38 -11.52 8.88 -7.48
N ILE A 39 -11.49 8.31 -6.26
CA ILE A 39 -12.19 8.88 -5.11
C ILE A 39 -11.22 9.80 -4.36
N MET A 40 -11.32 11.10 -4.63
CA MET A 40 -10.50 12.15 -4.02
C MET A 40 -10.91 12.44 -2.57
N ASP A 41 -9.92 12.82 -1.75
CA ASP A 41 -10.08 13.36 -0.38
C ASP A 41 -10.89 12.46 0.57
N LYS A 42 -10.93 11.15 0.30
CA LYS A 42 -11.60 10.17 1.15
C LYS A 42 -10.72 8.96 1.36
N GLU A 43 -10.79 8.44 2.58
CA GLU A 43 -10.20 7.15 2.90
C GLU A 43 -10.91 6.04 2.14
N VAL A 44 -10.12 5.28 1.41
CA VAL A 44 -10.56 4.11 0.66
C VAL A 44 -9.87 2.89 1.23
N ILE A 45 -10.69 1.93 1.66
CA ILE A 45 -10.19 0.59 1.97
C ILE A 45 -10.04 -0.16 0.64
N PHE A 46 -8.84 -0.66 0.40
CA PHE A 46 -8.51 -1.46 -0.77
C PHE A 46 -8.04 -2.85 -0.37
N LYS A 47 -8.03 -3.73 -1.37
CA LYS A 47 -7.52 -5.08 -1.25
C LYS A 47 -6.93 -5.49 -2.59
N GLN A 48 -5.76 -6.10 -2.55
CA GLN A 48 -5.03 -6.59 -3.70
C GLN A 48 -4.59 -8.02 -3.41
N SER A 49 -4.64 -8.86 -4.43
CA SER A 49 -4.28 -10.27 -4.32
C SER A 49 -2.93 -10.52 -4.98
N TYR A 50 -2.00 -11.08 -4.21
CA TYR A 50 -0.69 -11.54 -4.66
C TYR A 50 -0.68 -13.07 -4.53
N GLY A 51 -0.84 -13.75 -5.67
CA GLY A 51 -1.07 -15.20 -5.72
C GLY A 51 -2.29 -15.64 -4.91
N ARG A 52 -2.06 -16.23 -3.73
CA ARG A 52 -3.12 -16.70 -2.80
C ARG A 52 -3.33 -15.78 -1.59
N THR A 53 -2.52 -14.76 -1.45
CA THR A 53 -2.51 -13.87 -0.30
C THR A 53 -3.20 -12.57 -0.65
N GLU A 54 -4.15 -12.16 0.20
CA GLU A 54 -4.82 -10.86 0.08
C GLU A 54 -4.14 -9.87 1.02
N VAL A 55 -3.61 -8.79 0.45
CA VAL A 55 -3.12 -7.63 1.19
C VAL A 55 -4.23 -6.59 1.20
N HIS A 56 -4.55 -6.08 2.38
CA HIS A 56 -5.52 -4.99 2.54
C HIS A 56 -4.78 -3.71 2.85
N GLY A 57 -5.42 -2.58 2.61
CA GLY A 57 -4.90 -1.31 3.10
C GLY A 57 -5.93 -0.21 3.11
N CYS A 58 -5.49 0.94 3.58
CA CYS A 58 -6.23 2.18 3.53
C CYS A 58 -5.32 3.28 2.99
N GLY A 59 -5.86 4.05 2.07
CA GLY A 59 -5.19 5.24 1.55
C GLY A 59 -6.18 6.31 1.12
N VAL A 60 -5.64 7.45 0.73
CA VAL A 60 -6.38 8.62 0.29
C VAL A 60 -5.75 9.09 -1.02
N CYS A 61 -6.59 9.25 -2.05
CA CYS A 61 -6.18 9.89 -3.28
C CYS A 61 -6.20 11.41 -3.09
N ALA A 62 -5.11 12.08 -3.47
CA ALA A 62 -4.89 13.52 -3.38
C ALA A 62 -4.44 14.07 -4.74
N GLU A 63 -4.72 15.35 -4.97
CA GLU A 63 -4.20 16.08 -6.12
C GLU A 63 -3.09 17.02 -5.63
N GLU A 64 -1.87 16.82 -6.10
CA GLU A 64 -0.72 17.67 -5.78
C GLU A 64 -0.13 18.20 -7.09
N ASP A 65 -0.05 19.51 -7.24
CA ASP A 65 0.44 20.20 -8.44
C ASP A 65 -0.22 19.77 -9.78
N GLY A 66 -1.47 19.30 -9.73
CA GLY A 66 -2.22 18.82 -10.89
C GLY A 66 -1.92 17.38 -11.29
N GLU A 67 -1.13 16.67 -10.48
CA GLU A 67 -0.84 15.24 -10.59
C GLU A 67 -1.56 14.48 -9.47
N THR A 68 -1.93 13.22 -9.74
CA THR A 68 -2.58 12.37 -8.74
C THR A 68 -1.52 11.71 -7.89
N SER A 69 -1.56 11.95 -6.58
CA SER A 69 -0.73 11.25 -5.60
C SER A 69 -1.60 10.50 -4.60
N VAL A 70 -1.06 9.45 -4.00
CA VAL A 70 -1.79 8.57 -3.10
C VAL A 70 -1.05 8.44 -1.79
N LEU A 71 -1.68 8.90 -0.72
CA LEU A 71 -1.23 8.62 0.64
C LEU A 71 -1.66 7.20 1.02
N ILE A 72 -0.73 6.28 1.22
CA ILE A 72 -1.01 5.01 1.88
C ILE A 72 -0.83 5.20 3.38
N LYS A 73 -1.91 5.01 4.15
CA LYS A 73 -1.90 5.17 5.62
C LYS A 73 -1.43 3.90 6.31
N TRP A 74 -2.02 2.77 5.93
CA TRP A 74 -1.66 1.47 6.48
C TRP A 74 -1.91 0.36 5.47
N ILE A 75 -1.16 -0.73 5.63
CA ILE A 75 -1.41 -2.00 4.95
C ILE A 75 -1.46 -3.14 5.96
N ARG A 76 -2.19 -4.19 5.61
CA ARG A 76 -2.36 -5.39 6.42
C ARG A 76 -2.08 -6.62 5.59
N VAL A 77 -1.03 -7.35 5.99
CA VAL A 77 -0.59 -8.61 5.39
C VAL A 77 -0.91 -9.73 6.37
N GLY A 78 -1.82 -10.63 5.97
CA GLY A 78 -2.33 -11.68 6.85
C GLY A 78 -3.02 -11.11 8.09
N LYS A 79 -2.39 -11.25 9.27
CA LYS A 79 -2.92 -10.76 10.56
C LYS A 79 -2.19 -9.54 11.11
N LYS A 80 -1.14 -9.06 10.44
CA LYS A 80 -0.36 -7.91 10.90
C LYS A 80 -0.69 -6.67 10.08
N GLU A 81 -0.82 -5.56 10.77
CA GLU A 81 -1.03 -4.23 10.20
C GLU A 81 0.24 -3.40 10.39
N PHE A 82 0.54 -2.60 9.38
CA PHE A 82 1.73 -1.76 9.28
C PHE A 82 1.27 -0.35 8.91
N GLU A 83 1.64 0.62 9.74
CA GLU A 83 1.49 2.04 9.44
C GLU A 83 2.56 2.42 8.41
N ILE A 84 2.14 3.06 7.31
CA ILE A 84 3.01 3.47 6.20
C ILE A 84 3.16 4.99 6.21
N ASP A 85 2.02 5.70 6.26
CA ASP A 85 1.92 7.17 6.22
C ASP A 85 2.90 7.83 5.24
N ASP A 86 2.89 7.34 4.00
CA ASP A 86 3.76 7.82 2.92
C ASP A 86 3.00 7.99 1.60
N TYR A 87 3.49 8.89 0.77
CA TYR A 87 2.92 9.19 -0.54
C TYR A 87 3.58 8.37 -1.64
N PHE A 88 2.76 7.88 -2.55
CA PHE A 88 3.13 7.10 -3.73
C PHE A 88 2.44 7.69 -4.95
N LEU A 89 3.06 7.52 -6.12
CA LEU A 89 2.72 8.18 -7.38
C LEU A 89 3.04 9.68 -7.37
#